data_AF-A0A354Z898-F1
#
_entry.id   AF-A0A354Z898-F1
#
_cell.length_a   1.000
_cell.length_b   1.000
_cell.length_c   1.000
_cell.angle_alpha   90.00
_cell.angle_beta   90.00
_cell.angle_gamma   90.00
#
_symmetry.space_group_name_H-M   'P 1'
#
loop_
_entity.id
_entity.type
_entity.pdbx_description
1 polymer ?
#
loop_
_entity_poly.entity_id
_entity_poly.type
_entity_poly.pdbx_seq_one_letter_code
_entity_poly.pdbx_strand_id
1 'polypeptide(L)'
;MTDQDLSRAALDYHRQHPPGKIRVTPTKALVTQRDLSLAYSPGVAAACEAIVEQPGEVSTLTARGNLVAVITNGTAVLGLGDIGPLAAKPVMEGKGVLFQKFAGIDVFDIEISERDPDRLVEVIASLEPTFGG
;
A
#
# COMPACT_ATOMS: atom_id res chain seq x y z
N MET A 1 29.82 7.02 -14.25
CA MET A 1 28.98 5.81 -14.27
C MET A 1 28.29 5.81 -15.62
N THR A 2 28.42 4.74 -16.41
CA THR A 2 27.70 4.67 -17.69
C THR A 2 26.21 4.39 -17.45
N ASP A 3 25.34 4.72 -18.41
CA ASP A 3 23.91 4.39 -18.31
C ASP A 3 23.67 2.88 -18.16
N GLN A 4 24.54 2.07 -18.77
CA GLN A 4 24.50 0.60 -18.63
C GLN A 4 24.84 0.15 -17.20
N ASP A 5 25.83 0.78 -16.56
CA ASP A 5 26.17 0.48 -15.18
C ASP A 5 25.02 0.83 -14.22
N LEU A 6 24.38 1.99 -14.44
CA LEU A 6 23.23 2.42 -13.65
C LEU A 6 22.03 1.49 -13.84
N SER A 7 21.73 1.09 -15.07
CA SER A 7 20.62 0.17 -15.35
C SER A 7 20.83 -1.18 -14.66
N ARG A 8 22.04 -1.75 -14.71
CA ARG A 8 22.34 -3.00 -14.00
C ARG A 8 22.19 -2.82 -12.49
N ALA A 9 22.76 -1.76 -11.93
CA ALA A 9 22.67 -1.49 -10.49
C ALA A 9 21.23 -1.30 -10.02
N ALA A 10 20.37 -0.64 -10.80
CA ALA A 10 18.96 -0.48 -10.49
C ALA A 10 18.22 -1.82 -10.48
N LEU A 11 18.45 -2.69 -11.48
CA LEU A 11 17.85 -4.02 -11.52
C LEU A 11 18.31 -4.89 -10.35
N ASP A 12 19.59 -4.85 -10.02
CA ASP A 12 20.15 -5.59 -8.88
C ASP A 12 19.54 -5.09 -7.57
N TYR A 13 19.44 -3.76 -7.38
CA TYR A 13 18.77 -3.15 -6.22
C TYR A 13 17.33 -3.67 -6.04
N HIS A 14 16.53 -3.72 -7.10
CA HIS A 14 15.15 -4.22 -7.05
C HIS A 14 15.03 -5.74 -6.81
N ARG A 15 16.07 -6.52 -7.14
CA ARG A 15 16.10 -7.98 -6.97
C ARG A 15 16.71 -8.45 -5.66
N GLN A 16 17.41 -7.57 -4.93
CA GLN A 16 17.94 -7.87 -3.61
C GLN A 16 16.83 -8.43 -2.72
N HIS A 17 17.15 -9.44 -1.89
CA HIS A 17 16.15 -10.09 -1.06
C HIS A 17 15.80 -9.24 0.18
N PRO A 18 14.51 -9.08 0.51
CA PRO A 18 13.33 -9.45 -0.27
C PRO A 18 13.14 -8.52 -1.50
N PRO A 19 12.70 -9.04 -2.66
CA PRO A 19 12.56 -8.24 -3.87
C PRO A 19 11.48 -7.15 -3.72
N GLY A 20 11.61 -6.10 -4.52
CA GLY A 20 10.79 -4.89 -4.40
C GLY A 20 11.33 -3.95 -3.33
N LYS A 21 10.56 -2.91 -3.01
CA LYS A 21 11.02 -1.82 -2.11
C LYS A 21 10.19 -1.65 -0.85
N ILE A 22 9.13 -2.45 -0.70
CA ILE A 22 8.16 -2.33 0.39
C ILE A 22 7.95 -3.67 1.10
N ARG A 23 7.55 -3.61 2.37
CA ARG A 23 7.07 -4.76 3.14
C ARG A 23 6.04 -4.32 4.17
N VAL A 24 5.13 -5.21 4.53
CA VAL A 24 4.23 -5.02 5.67
C VAL A 24 4.93 -5.52 6.94
N THR A 25 4.91 -4.71 8.00
CA THR A 25 5.47 -5.08 9.31
C THR A 25 4.43 -4.84 10.40
N PRO A 26 4.18 -5.81 11.31
CA PRO A 26 3.27 -5.59 12.43
C PRO A 26 3.75 -4.46 13.34
N THR A 27 2.81 -3.62 13.80
CA THR A 27 3.14 -2.54 14.75
C THR A 27 2.97 -2.95 16.22
N LYS A 28 2.33 -4.11 16.47
CA LYS A 28 2.00 -4.64 17.80
C LYS A 28 2.75 -5.95 18.01
N ALA A 29 3.07 -6.26 19.26
CA ALA A 29 3.70 -7.53 19.62
C ALA A 29 2.78 -8.70 19.27
N LEU A 30 3.38 -9.83 18.86
CA LEU A 30 2.67 -11.06 18.47
C LEU A 30 3.41 -12.29 19.03
N VAL A 31 3.93 -12.20 20.25
CA VAL A 31 4.88 -13.18 20.81
C VAL A 31 4.23 -14.14 21.81
N THR A 32 3.14 -13.72 22.46
CA THR A 32 2.40 -14.53 23.44
C THR A 32 1.03 -14.94 22.93
N GLN A 33 0.44 -15.96 23.54
CA GLN A 33 -0.97 -16.32 23.32
C GLN A 33 -1.91 -15.14 23.60
N ARG A 34 -1.59 -14.33 24.62
CA ARG A 34 -2.37 -13.12 24.92
C ARG A 34 -2.30 -12.12 23.76
N ASP A 35 -1.12 -11.90 23.19
CA ASP A 35 -0.96 -11.00 22.05
C ASP A 35 -1.78 -11.47 20.84
N LEU A 36 -1.73 -12.78 20.54
CA LEU A 36 -2.52 -13.37 19.45
C LEU A 36 -4.03 -13.24 19.69
N SER A 37 -4.49 -13.47 20.92
CA SER A 37 -5.90 -13.29 21.30
C SER A 37 -6.37 -11.84 21.22
N LEU A 38 -5.48 -10.85 21.33
CA LEU A 38 -5.80 -9.43 21.18
C LEU A 38 -5.76 -9.00 19.71
N ALA A 39 -4.75 -9.47 18.96
CA ALA A 39 -4.57 -9.12 17.55
C ALA A 39 -5.60 -9.81 16.64
N TYR A 40 -6.18 -10.92 17.10
CA TYR A 40 -7.16 -11.69 16.35
C TYR A 40 -8.25 -12.23 17.27
N SER A 41 -8.83 -13.39 16.97
CA SER A 41 -9.91 -13.96 17.78
C SER A 41 -9.42 -14.41 19.16
N PRO A 42 -10.20 -14.17 20.23
CA PRO A 42 -11.52 -13.52 20.24
C PRO A 42 -11.48 -11.98 20.38
N GLY A 43 -10.34 -11.38 20.73
CA GLY A 43 -10.25 -9.98 21.15
C GLY A 43 -10.51 -8.94 20.06
N VAL A 44 -10.22 -9.25 18.79
CA VAL A 44 -10.47 -8.36 17.65
C VAL A 44 -11.94 -7.95 17.52
N ALA A 45 -12.87 -8.78 18.02
CA ALA A 45 -14.30 -8.51 18.01
C ALA A 45 -14.66 -7.17 18.67
N ALA A 46 -13.97 -6.81 19.76
CA ALA A 46 -14.22 -5.55 20.46
C ALA A 46 -13.95 -4.32 19.58
N ALA A 47 -12.90 -4.35 18.75
CA ALA A 47 -12.63 -3.27 17.81
C ALA A 47 -13.67 -3.22 16.68
N CYS A 48 -14.12 -4.37 16.19
CA CYS A 48 -15.19 -4.44 15.19
C CYS A 48 -16.52 -3.89 15.74
N GLU A 49 -16.94 -4.30 16.94
CA GLU A 49 -18.16 -3.83 17.59
C GLU A 49 -18.11 -2.31 17.83
N ALA A 50 -16.98 -1.78 18.29
CA ALA A 50 -16.80 -0.34 18.45
C ALA A 50 -16.97 0.44 17.13
N ILE A 51 -16.47 -0.08 16.01
CA ILE A 51 -16.65 0.55 14.69
C ILE A 51 -18.10 0.42 14.20
N VAL A 52 -18.79 -0.69 14.51
CA VAL A 52 -20.22 -0.84 14.21
C VAL A 52 -21.05 0.21 14.98
N GLU A 53 -20.74 0.44 16.25
CA GLU A 53 -21.40 1.45 17.07
C GLU A 53 -21.06 2.88 16.63
N GLN A 54 -19.79 3.13 16.30
CA GLN A 54 -19.26 4.44 15.95
C GLN A 54 -18.28 4.33 14.76
N PRO A 55 -18.75 4.47 13.50
CA PRO A 55 -17.92 4.26 12.31
C PRO A 55 -16.63 5.08 12.26
N GLY A 56 -16.59 6.26 12.90
CA GLY A 56 -15.40 7.11 12.97
C GLY A 56 -14.22 6.48 13.72
N GLU A 57 -14.45 5.51 14.61
CA GLU A 57 -13.41 4.77 15.32
C GLU A 57 -12.51 3.96 14.38
N VAL A 58 -12.89 3.78 13.11
CA VAL A 58 -12.01 3.13 12.12
C VAL A 58 -10.65 3.84 12.03
N SER A 59 -10.59 5.16 12.22
CA SER A 59 -9.35 5.94 12.14
C SER A 59 -8.47 5.84 13.39
N THR A 60 -9.03 5.42 14.54
CA THR A 60 -8.33 5.28 15.82
C THR A 60 -7.95 3.83 16.10
N LEU A 61 -8.77 2.88 15.62
CA LEU A 61 -8.63 1.44 15.87
C LEU A 61 -7.95 0.68 14.72
N THR A 62 -7.68 1.33 13.59
CA THR A 62 -7.02 0.71 12.44
C THR A 62 -5.90 1.60 11.89
N ALA A 63 -5.14 1.07 10.93
CA ALA A 63 -4.13 1.84 10.21
C ALA A 63 -4.73 2.90 9.26
N ARG A 64 -6.04 2.90 9.02
CA ARG A 64 -6.71 3.76 8.02
C ARG A 64 -6.33 5.24 8.19
N GLY A 65 -6.21 5.73 9.42
CA GLY A 65 -5.87 7.13 9.69
C GLY A 65 -4.50 7.59 9.17
N ASN A 66 -3.57 6.67 8.91
CA ASN A 66 -2.24 6.96 8.36
C ASN A 66 -2.01 6.33 6.97
N LEU A 67 -2.95 5.53 6.46
CA LEU A 67 -2.76 4.71 5.28
C LEU A 67 -3.30 5.39 4.02
N VAL A 68 -2.42 5.58 3.03
CA VAL A 68 -2.74 6.19 1.73
C VAL A 68 -2.62 5.18 0.60
N ALA A 69 -3.52 5.25 -0.39
CA ALA A 69 -3.41 4.47 -1.62
C ALA A 69 -2.65 5.24 -2.71
N VAL A 70 -1.61 4.62 -3.28
CA VAL A 70 -1.00 5.10 -4.52
C VAL A 70 -1.54 4.26 -5.67
N ILE A 71 -2.53 4.81 -6.38
CA ILE A 71 -3.27 4.08 -7.42
C ILE A 71 -2.77 4.47 -8.82
N THR A 72 -2.65 3.49 -9.71
CA THR A 72 -2.40 3.70 -11.14
C THR A 72 -3.04 2.60 -11.98
N ASN A 73 -3.32 2.88 -13.25
CA ASN A 73 -3.57 1.85 -14.27
C ASN A 73 -2.42 1.71 -15.28
N GLY A 74 -1.31 2.42 -15.07
CA GLY A 74 -0.09 2.29 -15.87
C GLY A 74 -0.15 2.91 -17.27
N THR A 75 -1.17 3.72 -17.57
CA THR A 75 -1.33 4.35 -18.90
C THR A 75 -0.43 5.58 -19.12
N ALA A 76 0.14 6.14 -18.04
CA ALA A 76 1.04 7.29 -18.09
C ALA A 76 2.15 7.19 -17.04
N VAL A 77 3.17 6.37 -17.32
CA VAL A 77 4.28 6.14 -16.39
C VAL A 77 5.50 6.96 -16.79
N LEU A 78 5.74 8.08 -16.09
CA LEU A 78 6.88 8.97 -16.33
C LEU A 78 6.99 9.37 -17.81
N GLY A 79 8.16 9.23 -18.43
CA GLY A 79 8.34 9.41 -19.88
C GLY A 79 8.15 8.14 -20.71
N LEU A 80 7.69 7.04 -20.11
CA LEU A 80 7.56 5.73 -20.77
C LEU A 80 6.19 5.51 -21.43
N GLY A 81 5.20 6.35 -21.09
CA GLY A 81 3.85 6.26 -21.65
C GLY A 81 3.02 5.12 -21.05
N ASP A 82 2.18 4.51 -21.89
CA ASP A 82 1.32 3.38 -21.53
C ASP A 82 2.11 2.07 -21.57
N ILE A 83 2.61 1.65 -20.41
CA ILE A 83 3.36 0.40 -20.22
C ILE A 83 2.57 -0.63 -19.40
N GLY A 84 1.33 -0.29 -19.05
CA GLY A 84 0.42 -1.13 -18.28
C GLY A 84 0.74 -1.22 -16.79
N PRO A 85 -0.21 -1.77 -16.01
CA PRO A 85 -0.17 -1.77 -14.54
C PRO A 85 1.07 -2.49 -13.97
N LEU A 86 1.42 -3.66 -14.50
CA LEU A 86 2.56 -4.44 -13.98
C LEU A 86 3.90 -3.69 -14.11
N ALA A 87 4.12 -3.01 -15.24
CA ALA A 87 5.36 -2.26 -15.45
C ALA A 87 5.38 -0.93 -14.67
N ALA A 88 4.22 -0.43 -14.24
CA ALA A 88 4.12 0.75 -13.38
C ALA A 88 4.51 0.47 -11.91
N LYS A 89 4.41 -0.79 -11.46
CA LYS A 89 4.61 -1.20 -10.07
C LYS A 89 5.90 -0.69 -9.43
N PRO A 90 7.10 -0.81 -10.07
CA PRO A 90 8.32 -0.29 -9.47
C PRO A 90 8.25 1.22 -9.21
N VAL A 91 7.50 2.00 -9.99
CA VAL A 91 7.35 3.44 -9.76
C VAL A 91 6.43 3.69 -8.56
N MET A 92 5.33 2.94 -8.44
CA MET A 92 4.37 3.12 -7.35
C MET A 92 4.93 2.72 -5.99
N GLU A 93 5.65 1.59 -5.90
CA GLU A 93 6.43 1.25 -4.71
C GLU A 93 7.42 2.37 -4.36
N GLY A 94 8.01 3.01 -5.37
CA GLY A 94 8.92 4.14 -5.19
C GLY A 94 8.24 5.33 -4.53
N LYS A 95 7.03 5.68 -4.99
CA LYS A 95 6.22 6.73 -4.35
C LYS A 95 5.91 6.35 -2.89
N GLY A 96 5.50 5.11 -2.63
CA GLY A 96 5.24 4.64 -1.27
C GLY A 96 6.43 4.80 -0.33
N VAL A 97 7.63 4.42 -0.77
CA VAL A 97 8.86 4.61 0.02
C VAL A 97 9.15 6.09 0.28
N LEU A 98 8.86 6.99 -0.66
CA LEU A 98 9.03 8.43 -0.45
C LEU A 98 8.03 8.99 0.58
N PHE A 99 6.76 8.60 0.50
CA PHE A 99 5.75 8.96 1.51
C PHE A 99 6.17 8.50 2.90
N GLN A 100 6.58 7.23 3.05
CA GLN A 100 7.02 6.71 4.34
C GLN A 100 8.26 7.44 4.84
N LYS A 101 9.28 7.59 3.99
CA LYS A 101 10.59 8.10 4.40
C LYS A 101 10.55 9.57 4.81
N PHE A 102 9.75 10.39 4.14
CA PHE A 102 9.75 11.83 4.32
C PHE A 102 8.55 12.38 5.08
N ALA A 103 7.40 11.68 5.08
CA ALA A 103 6.19 12.14 5.75
C ALA A 103 5.69 11.19 6.85
N GLY A 104 6.26 9.98 6.97
CA GLY A 104 5.78 8.96 7.92
C GLY A 104 4.40 8.40 7.56
N ILE A 105 3.98 8.55 6.30
CA ILE A 105 2.69 8.08 5.78
C ILE A 105 2.85 6.67 5.23
N ASP A 106 2.07 5.73 5.76
CA ASP A 106 2.03 4.35 5.28
C ASP A 106 1.32 4.30 3.93
N VAL A 107 1.84 3.53 2.99
CA VAL A 107 1.28 3.43 1.63
C VAL A 107 1.08 1.99 1.21
N PHE A 108 -0.07 1.74 0.56
CA PHE A 108 -0.25 0.59 -0.34
C PHE A 108 -0.35 1.09 -1.78
N ASP A 109 0.50 0.56 -2.65
CA ASP A 109 0.38 0.73 -4.09
C ASP A 109 -0.65 -0.25 -4.68
N ILE A 110 -1.51 0.25 -5.57
CA ILE A 110 -2.53 -0.55 -6.25
C ILE A 110 -2.48 -0.27 -7.75
N GLU A 111 -2.04 -1.28 -8.50
CA GLU A 111 -2.03 -1.27 -9.95
C GLU A 111 -3.31 -1.91 -10.52
N ILE A 112 -4.26 -1.09 -10.97
CA ILE A 112 -5.56 -1.54 -11.48
C ILE A 112 -5.46 -1.80 -12.99
N SER A 113 -5.81 -3.00 -13.43
CA SER A 113 -5.87 -3.35 -14.85
C SER A 113 -7.20 -2.96 -15.50
N GLU A 114 -7.54 -1.67 -15.46
CA GLU A 114 -8.77 -1.11 -16.06
C GLU A 114 -8.44 0.17 -16.86
N ARG A 115 -9.00 0.26 -18.08
CA ARG A 115 -8.79 1.36 -19.03
C ARG A 115 -10.03 2.22 -19.21
N ASP A 116 -11.20 1.67 -18.93
CA ASP A 116 -12.44 2.43 -18.92
C ASP A 116 -12.43 3.36 -17.69
N PRO A 117 -12.56 4.69 -17.88
CA PRO A 117 -12.44 5.65 -16.79
C PRO A 117 -13.57 5.51 -15.77
N ASP A 118 -14.79 5.20 -16.22
CA ASP A 118 -15.95 5.09 -15.33
C ASP A 118 -15.80 3.87 -14.42
N ARG A 119 -15.42 2.71 -15.00
CA ARG A 119 -15.11 1.51 -14.22
C ARG A 119 -13.91 1.70 -13.31
N LEU A 120 -12.88 2.41 -13.75
CA LEU A 120 -11.72 2.71 -12.91
C LEU A 120 -12.15 3.54 -11.69
N VAL A 121 -13.00 4.55 -11.87
CA VAL A 121 -13.56 5.35 -10.78
C VAL A 121 -14.39 4.49 -9.84
N GLU A 122 -15.25 3.61 -10.35
CA GLU A 122 -16.03 2.68 -9.53
C GLU A 122 -15.14 1.77 -8.68
N VAL A 123 -14.08 1.20 -9.26
CA VAL A 123 -13.12 0.38 -8.53
C VAL A 123 -12.43 1.20 -7.44
N ILE A 124 -11.93 2.39 -7.75
CA ILE A 124 -11.26 3.26 -6.77
C ILE A 124 -12.20 3.65 -5.63
N ALA A 125 -13.44 4.06 -5.95
CA ALA A 125 -14.43 4.45 -4.96
C ALA A 125 -14.77 3.29 -4.01
N SER A 126 -14.82 2.05 -4.52
CA SER A 126 -15.07 0.86 -3.70
C SER A 126 -13.96 0.54 -2.69
N LEU A 127 -12.75 1.06 -2.92
CA LEU A 127 -11.58 0.85 -2.06
C LEU A 127 -11.49 1.87 -0.91
N GLU A 128 -12.26 2.96 -0.95
CA GLU A 128 -12.24 4.06 0.04
C GLU A 128 -12.27 3.59 1.52
N PRO A 129 -13.07 2.57 1.91
CA PRO A 129 -13.12 2.15 3.32
C PRO A 129 -11.77 1.71 3.89
N THR A 130 -10.81 1.32 3.04
CA THR A 130 -9.47 0.88 3.47
C THR A 130 -8.53 2.06 3.75
N PHE A 131 -8.68 3.17 3.02
CA PHE A 131 -7.68 4.23 2.94
C PHE A 131 -8.16 5.52 3.60
N GLY A 132 -7.24 6.23 4.26
CA GLY A 132 -7.47 7.57 4.78
C GLY A 132 -7.26 8.67 3.74
N GLY A 133 -6.62 8.35 2.62
CA GLY A 133 -6.37 9.26 1.49
C GLY A 133 -5.72 8.59 0.29
#